data_AF-A0A162WVU9-F1
#
_entry.id   AF-A0A162WVU9-F1
#
_cell.length_a   1.000
_cell.length_b   1.000
_cell.length_c   1.000
_cell.angle_alpha   90.00
_cell.angle_beta   90.00
_cell.angle_gamma   90.00
#
_symmetry.space_group_name_H-M   'P 1'
#
loop_
_entity.id
_entity.type
_entity.pdbx_description
1 polymer ?
#
loop_
_entity_poly.entity_id
_entity_poly.type
_entity_poly.pdbx_seq_one_letter_code
_entity_poly.pdbx_strand_id
1 'polypeptide(L)'
;MTTDHLKYPIGVFECPEKITTHHIKQWISDIEELPTKMVNLVSSFTEEQLETPYRPNGWTARQVIHHVHDSHHNGYIRFKWALTEDKPVIKAYNEALWAELFDTKSAPIHLSLDVIKALHAKWVFFLKGLSLEELEKEFIHPEGDIAISLAEDIGIYAWHGNHHLAHLKIIAAKS
;
A
#
# COMPACT_ATOMS: atom_id res chain seq x y z
N MET A 1 -5.33 -24.56 13.06
CA MET A 1 -4.01 -23.93 12.88
C MET A 1 -4.25 -22.49 12.50
N THR A 2 -3.70 -21.53 13.25
CA THR A 2 -3.95 -20.10 13.00
C THR A 2 -3.33 -19.69 11.67
N THR A 3 -4.14 -19.15 10.77
CA THR A 3 -3.72 -18.64 9.45
C THR A 3 -3.05 -17.27 9.54
N ASP A 4 -2.65 -16.84 10.75
CA ASP A 4 -2.07 -15.52 11.00
C ASP A 4 -0.80 -15.26 10.20
N HIS A 5 0.02 -16.29 9.96
CA HIS A 5 1.20 -16.19 9.09
C HIS A 5 0.85 -15.91 7.61
N LEU A 6 -0.36 -16.27 7.16
CA LEU A 6 -0.85 -15.89 5.82
C LEU A 6 -1.48 -14.50 5.81
N LYS A 7 -1.95 -14.00 6.97
CA LYS A 7 -2.50 -12.64 7.11
C LYS A 7 -1.39 -11.61 7.22
N TYR A 8 -0.26 -11.94 7.85
CA TYR A 8 0.92 -11.07 7.98
C TYR A 8 2.20 -11.81 7.55
N PRO A 9 2.37 -12.13 6.25
CA PRO A 9 3.48 -12.95 5.76
C PRO A 9 4.86 -12.33 5.95
N ILE A 10 4.93 -11.02 6.23
CA ILE A 10 6.17 -10.29 6.51
C ILE A 10 6.13 -9.60 7.88
N GLY A 11 5.24 -10.04 8.78
CA GLY A 11 4.98 -9.34 10.05
C GLY A 11 4.17 -8.05 9.88
N VAL A 12 4.05 -7.28 10.96
CA VAL A 12 3.41 -5.96 11.00
C VAL A 12 4.46 -4.86 10.83
N PHE A 13 4.04 -3.65 10.47
CA PHE A 13 4.94 -2.51 10.45
C PHE A 13 5.38 -2.17 11.87
N GLU A 14 6.69 -2.10 12.08
CA GLU A 14 7.30 -1.65 13.33
C GLU A 14 8.03 -0.34 13.07
N CYS A 15 7.42 0.77 13.50
CA CYS A 15 8.03 2.09 13.35
C CYS A 15 9.27 2.19 14.28
N PRO A 16 10.45 2.56 13.77
CA PRO A 16 11.63 2.73 14.61
C PRO A 16 11.46 3.94 15.54
N GLU A 17 11.99 3.86 16.77
CA GLU A 17 11.95 4.97 17.74
C GLU A 17 12.50 6.29 17.18
N LYS A 18 13.46 6.20 16.25
CA LYS A 18 13.99 7.33 15.50
C LYS A 18 14.00 7.03 14.01
N ILE A 19 13.20 7.77 13.25
CA ILE A 19 13.23 7.73 11.79
C ILE A 19 14.47 8.47 11.31
N THR A 20 15.26 7.81 10.44
CA THR A 20 16.49 8.37 9.88
C THR A 20 16.32 8.64 8.40
N THR A 21 17.19 9.48 7.83
CA THR A 21 17.22 9.69 6.38
C THR A 21 17.53 8.41 5.60
N HIS A 22 18.21 7.44 6.22
CA HIS A 22 18.41 6.12 5.63
C HIS A 22 17.09 5.33 5.56
N HIS A 23 16.31 5.32 6.64
CA HIS A 23 14.97 4.69 6.65
C HIS A 23 14.08 5.28 5.56
N ILE A 24 13.98 6.62 5.51
CA ILE A 24 13.15 7.33 4.52
C ILE A 24 13.59 6.99 3.08
N LYS A 25 14.90 7.01 2.81
CA LYS A 25 15.42 6.65 1.47
C LYS A 25 15.09 5.21 1.09
N GLN A 26 15.23 4.27 2.03
CA GLN A 26 14.90 2.87 1.78
C GLN A 26 13.40 2.69 1.52
N TRP A 27 12.55 3.29 2.34
CA TRP A 27 11.10 3.20 2.17
C TRP A 27 10.62 3.85 0.87
N ILE A 28 11.21 4.98 0.45
CA ILE A 28 10.94 5.57 -0.87
C ILE A 28 11.36 4.62 -2.00
N SER A 29 12.50 3.93 -1.86
CA SER A 29 12.94 2.90 -2.84
C SER A 29 11.96 1.75 -2.92
N ASP A 30 11.44 1.28 -1.78
CA ASP A 30 10.46 0.20 -1.73
C ASP A 30 9.15 0.59 -2.44
N ILE A 31 8.68 1.83 -2.24
CA ILE A 31 7.54 2.40 -2.96
C ILE A 31 7.86 2.49 -4.46
N GLU A 32 9.04 2.99 -4.84
CA GLU A 32 9.47 3.14 -6.24
C GLU A 32 9.50 1.81 -7.00
N GLU A 33 9.96 0.74 -6.36
CA GLU A 33 10.13 -0.57 -6.97
C GLU A 33 8.85 -1.42 -7.01
N LEU A 34 7.87 -1.12 -6.14
CA LEU A 34 6.66 -1.93 -5.97
C LEU A 34 5.89 -2.20 -7.27
N PRO A 35 5.56 -1.20 -8.12
CA PRO A 35 4.77 -1.44 -9.33
C PRO A 35 5.45 -2.45 -10.27
N THR A 36 6.77 -2.32 -10.45
CA THR A 36 7.55 -3.24 -11.29
C THR A 36 7.55 -4.66 -10.71
N LYS A 37 7.76 -4.79 -9.39
CA LYS A 37 7.72 -6.09 -8.70
C LYS A 37 6.35 -6.76 -8.84
N MET A 38 5.27 -6.01 -8.69
CA MET A 38 3.90 -6.51 -8.84
C MET A 38 3.64 -6.96 -10.28
N VAL A 39 3.92 -6.11 -11.28
CA VAL A 39 3.71 -6.45 -12.71
C VAL A 39 4.47 -7.71 -13.08
N ASN A 40 5.75 -7.81 -12.71
CA ASN A 40 6.56 -8.99 -13.03
C ASN A 40 5.97 -10.26 -12.42
N LEU A 41 5.54 -10.20 -11.16
CA LEU A 41 4.96 -11.35 -10.47
C LEU A 41 3.64 -11.81 -11.10
N VAL A 42 2.74 -10.89 -11.41
CA VAL A 42 1.38 -11.24 -11.86
C VAL A 42 1.28 -11.46 -13.37
N SER A 43 2.33 -11.12 -14.12
CA SER A 43 2.38 -11.33 -15.58
C SER A 43 2.20 -12.79 -16.01
N SER A 44 2.53 -13.74 -15.13
CA SER A 44 2.37 -15.18 -15.37
C SER A 44 1.09 -15.75 -14.76
N PHE A 45 0.23 -14.94 -14.14
CA PHE A 45 -0.97 -15.45 -13.47
C PHE A 45 -2.02 -15.86 -14.51
N THR A 46 -2.63 -17.02 -14.31
CA THR A 46 -3.85 -17.41 -15.03
C THR A 46 -5.06 -16.69 -14.44
N GLU A 47 -6.19 -16.65 -15.17
CA GLU A 47 -7.45 -16.14 -14.61
C GLU A 47 -7.87 -16.88 -13.33
N GLU A 48 -7.62 -18.19 -13.25
CA GLU A 48 -7.88 -18.97 -12.02
C GLU A 48 -7.01 -18.48 -10.84
N GLN A 49 -5.73 -18.16 -11.08
CA GLN A 49 -4.87 -17.58 -10.05
C GLN A 49 -5.32 -16.18 -9.65
N LEU A 50 -5.87 -15.38 -10.59
CA LEU A 50 -6.44 -14.08 -10.27
C LEU A 50 -7.65 -14.17 -9.35
N GLU A 51 -8.44 -15.24 -9.47
CA GLU A 51 -9.59 -15.53 -8.60
C GLU A 51 -9.23 -16.34 -7.34
N THR A 52 -7.96 -16.72 -7.17
CA THR A 52 -7.51 -17.51 -6.02
C THR A 52 -7.31 -16.63 -4.79
N PRO A 53 -7.94 -16.93 -3.64
CA PRO A 53 -7.73 -16.16 -2.42
C PRO A 53 -6.34 -16.44 -1.81
N TYR A 54 -5.66 -15.41 -1.30
CA TYR A 54 -4.33 -15.59 -0.71
C TYR A 54 -4.37 -16.46 0.56
N ARG A 55 -5.48 -16.42 1.31
CA ARG A 55 -5.77 -17.27 2.49
C ARG A 55 -7.26 -17.64 2.53
N PRO A 56 -7.68 -18.64 3.34
CA PRO A 56 -9.11 -18.90 3.56
C PRO A 56 -9.85 -17.63 4.00
N ASN A 57 -10.96 -17.33 3.34
CA ASN A 57 -11.76 -16.10 3.53
C ASN A 57 -10.98 -14.78 3.35
N GLY A 58 -9.84 -14.82 2.65
CA GLY A 58 -9.08 -13.63 2.25
C GLY A 58 -9.47 -13.19 0.84
N TRP A 59 -8.93 -12.04 0.44
CA TRP A 59 -9.11 -11.50 -0.91
C TRP A 59 -8.43 -12.34 -1.99
N THR A 60 -8.98 -12.29 -3.20
CA THR A 60 -8.36 -12.82 -4.41
C THR A 60 -7.14 -11.99 -4.82
N ALA A 61 -6.29 -12.53 -5.71
CA ALA A 61 -5.21 -11.73 -6.29
C ALA A 61 -5.73 -10.47 -6.98
N ARG A 62 -6.84 -10.55 -7.72
CA ARG A 62 -7.48 -9.41 -8.37
C ARG A 62 -7.86 -8.32 -7.37
N GLN A 63 -8.57 -8.69 -6.30
CA GLN A 63 -8.95 -7.76 -5.24
C GLN A 63 -7.74 -7.12 -4.56
N VAL A 64 -6.67 -7.90 -4.30
CA VAL A 64 -5.42 -7.37 -3.73
C VAL A 64 -4.79 -6.32 -4.66
N ILE A 65 -4.70 -6.59 -5.96
CA ILE A 65 -4.08 -5.67 -6.93
C ILE A 65 -4.84 -4.33 -6.99
N HIS A 66 -6.17 -4.38 -7.05
CA HIS A 66 -7.01 -3.17 -7.04
C HIS A 66 -6.92 -2.43 -5.70
N HIS A 67 -6.93 -3.14 -4.57
CA HIS A 67 -6.76 -2.55 -3.24
C HIS A 67 -5.44 -1.78 -3.09
N VAL A 68 -4.32 -2.33 -3.59
CA VAL A 68 -3.04 -1.61 -3.51
C VAL A 68 -3.14 -0.26 -4.23
N HIS A 69 -3.78 -0.21 -5.40
CA HIS A 69 -4.06 1.06 -6.07
C HIS A 69 -4.90 2.00 -5.18
N ASP A 70 -6.06 1.55 -4.71
CA ASP A 70 -7.00 2.40 -3.96
C ASP A 70 -6.39 2.97 -2.67
N SER A 71 -5.69 2.10 -1.93
CA SER A 71 -5.01 2.45 -0.69
C SER A 71 -3.89 3.46 -0.93
N HIS A 72 -3.07 3.25 -1.96
CA HIS A 72 -1.95 4.12 -2.28
C HIS A 72 -2.41 5.46 -2.87
N HIS A 73 -3.54 5.48 -3.58
CA HIS A 73 -4.15 6.72 -4.07
C HIS A 73 -4.65 7.58 -2.91
N ASN A 74 -5.32 6.96 -1.92
CA ASN A 74 -5.69 7.63 -0.68
C ASN A 74 -4.46 8.13 0.08
N GLY A 75 -3.39 7.33 0.16
CA GLY A 75 -2.11 7.71 0.75
C GLY A 75 -1.55 8.97 0.14
N TYR A 76 -1.40 9.00 -1.18
CA TYR A 76 -0.93 10.18 -1.91
C TYR A 76 -1.74 11.46 -1.58
N ILE A 77 -3.06 11.35 -1.45
CA ILE A 77 -3.92 12.48 -1.09
C ILE A 77 -3.66 12.94 0.36
N ARG A 78 -3.48 12.01 1.31
CA ARG A 78 -3.19 12.33 2.73
C ARG A 78 -1.90 13.14 2.86
N PHE A 79 -0.86 12.79 2.10
CA PHE A 79 0.37 13.57 2.04
C PHE A 79 0.13 15.02 1.59
N LYS A 80 -0.77 15.23 0.63
CA LYS A 80 -1.13 16.58 0.17
C LYS A 80 -1.83 17.35 1.27
N TRP A 81 -2.83 16.77 1.92
CA TRP A 81 -3.53 17.41 3.04
C TRP A 81 -2.58 17.78 4.18
N ALA A 82 -1.77 16.85 4.67
CA ALA A 82 -0.85 17.10 5.77
C ALA A 82 0.15 18.24 5.49
N LEU A 83 0.55 18.43 4.23
CA LEU A 83 1.45 19.52 3.85
C LEU A 83 0.76 20.88 3.75
N THR A 84 -0.52 20.91 3.39
CA THR A 84 -1.26 22.13 3.06
C THR A 84 -2.25 22.57 4.13
N GLU A 85 -2.50 21.74 5.14
CA GLU A 85 -3.44 21.97 6.22
C GLU A 85 -2.74 21.78 7.58
N ASP A 86 -3.26 22.43 8.62
CA ASP A 86 -2.73 22.29 9.97
C ASP A 86 -3.29 21.02 10.62
N LYS A 87 -2.48 19.96 10.66
CA LYS A 87 -2.75 18.65 11.28
C LYS A 87 -4.19 18.13 10.98
N PRO A 88 -4.53 17.92 9.69
CA PRO A 88 -5.90 17.59 9.30
C PRO A 88 -6.31 16.20 9.78
N VAL A 89 -7.60 16.04 10.11
CA VAL A 89 -8.20 14.72 10.30
C VAL A 89 -8.52 14.13 8.92
N ILE A 90 -7.89 13.01 8.58
CA ILE A 90 -8.08 12.41 7.24
C ILE A 90 -9.41 11.68 7.15
N LYS A 91 -9.89 11.50 5.91
CA LYS A 91 -11.04 10.64 5.64
C LYS A 91 -10.60 9.17 5.60
N ALA A 92 -11.09 8.39 6.57
CA ALA A 92 -11.00 6.93 6.52
C ALA A 92 -11.99 6.37 5.47
N TYR A 93 -11.69 5.18 4.96
CA TYR A 93 -12.55 4.46 4.04
C TYR A 93 -12.61 2.99 4.44
N ASN A 94 -13.71 2.32 4.13
CA ASN A 94 -13.89 0.92 4.47
C ASN A 94 -13.33 0.05 3.32
N GLU A 95 -12.05 -0.31 3.43
CA GLU A 95 -11.34 -1.13 2.44
C GLU A 95 -12.04 -2.47 2.17
N ALA A 96 -12.63 -3.08 3.19
CA ALA A 96 -13.36 -4.35 3.04
C ALA A 96 -14.59 -4.17 2.14
N LEU A 97 -15.33 -3.06 2.27
CA LEU A 97 -16.46 -2.78 1.40
C LEU A 97 -16.03 -2.38 -0.02
N TRP A 98 -14.90 -1.67 -0.16
CA TRP A 98 -14.34 -1.33 -1.48
C TRP A 98 -13.87 -2.57 -2.24
N ALA A 99 -13.26 -3.52 -1.53
CA ALA A 99 -12.87 -4.80 -2.09
C ALA A 99 -14.07 -5.62 -2.60
N GLU A 100 -15.27 -5.34 -2.09
CA GLU A 100 -16.48 -6.06 -2.47
C GLU A 100 -17.20 -5.47 -3.71
N LEU A 101 -16.78 -4.30 -4.17
CA LEU A 101 -17.37 -3.63 -5.34
C LEU A 101 -17.12 -4.39 -6.64
N PHE A 102 -18.00 -4.18 -7.63
CA PHE A 102 -17.98 -4.97 -8.87
C PHE A 102 -16.68 -4.77 -9.67
N ASP A 103 -16.14 -3.56 -9.68
CA ASP A 103 -14.90 -3.21 -10.37
C ASP A 103 -13.71 -3.89 -9.67
N THR A 104 -13.61 -3.82 -8.35
CA THR A 104 -12.56 -4.53 -7.60
C THR A 104 -12.62 -6.05 -7.78
N LYS A 105 -13.81 -6.63 -7.97
CA LYS A 105 -14.00 -8.07 -8.15
C LYS A 105 -13.81 -8.58 -9.57
N SER A 106 -13.93 -7.74 -10.59
CA SER A 106 -14.03 -8.24 -11.98
C SER A 106 -13.29 -7.41 -13.02
N ALA A 107 -12.81 -6.23 -12.67
CA ALA A 107 -12.07 -5.41 -13.63
C ALA A 107 -10.77 -6.09 -14.07
N PRO A 108 -10.29 -5.82 -15.29
CA PRO A 108 -8.97 -6.23 -15.70
C PRO A 108 -7.88 -5.60 -14.81
N ILE A 109 -6.95 -6.42 -14.31
CA ILE A 109 -5.92 -5.98 -13.36
C ILE A 109 -5.00 -4.87 -13.93
N HIS A 110 -4.85 -4.79 -15.25
CA HIS A 110 -4.00 -3.79 -15.89
C HIS A 110 -4.46 -2.36 -15.59
N LEU A 111 -5.77 -2.14 -15.36
CA LEU A 111 -6.29 -0.82 -15.00
C LEU A 111 -5.64 -0.29 -13.71
N SER A 112 -5.48 -1.14 -12.69
CA SER A 112 -4.81 -0.72 -11.46
C SER A 112 -3.29 -0.76 -11.56
N LEU A 113 -2.71 -1.71 -12.32
CA LEU A 113 -1.26 -1.79 -12.52
C LEU A 113 -0.70 -0.59 -13.28
N ASP A 114 -1.41 -0.09 -14.29
CA ASP A 114 -1.00 1.09 -15.05
C ASP A 114 -1.11 2.36 -14.20
N VAL A 115 -2.20 2.50 -13.44
CA VAL A 115 -2.41 3.67 -12.58
C VAL A 115 -1.44 3.68 -11.41
N ILE A 116 -1.19 2.54 -10.74
CA ILE A 116 -0.22 2.51 -9.63
C ILE A 116 1.20 2.85 -10.10
N LYS A 117 1.58 2.44 -11.32
CA LYS A 117 2.87 2.82 -11.92
C LYS A 117 2.99 4.34 -12.08
N ALA A 118 1.97 5.00 -12.62
CA ALA A 118 1.97 6.45 -12.79
C ALA A 118 1.90 7.18 -11.44
N LEU A 119 1.05 6.70 -10.53
CA LEU A 119 0.89 7.23 -9.18
C LEU A 119 2.20 7.18 -8.41
N HIS A 120 2.87 6.03 -8.37
CA HIS A 120 4.13 5.85 -7.65
C HIS A 120 5.26 6.69 -8.25
N ALA A 121 5.35 6.80 -9.58
CA ALA A 121 6.34 7.68 -10.20
C ALA A 121 6.16 9.14 -9.75
N LYS A 122 4.91 9.63 -9.73
CA LYS A 122 4.58 10.97 -9.24
C LYS A 122 4.81 11.12 -7.74
N TRP A 123 4.41 10.10 -6.96
CA TRP A 123 4.50 10.11 -5.51
C TRP A 123 5.97 10.11 -5.07
N VAL A 124 6.80 9.22 -5.63
CA VAL A 124 8.25 9.16 -5.36
C VAL A 124 8.94 10.46 -5.74
N PHE A 125 8.62 11.05 -6.89
CA PHE A 125 9.16 12.37 -7.26
C PHE A 125 8.84 13.43 -6.20
N PHE A 126 7.59 13.43 -5.71
CA PHE A 126 7.16 14.33 -4.65
C PHE A 126 7.85 14.03 -3.30
N LEU A 127 7.95 12.77 -2.87
CA LEU A 127 8.59 12.37 -1.61
C LEU A 127 10.07 12.73 -1.58
N LYS A 128 10.80 12.54 -2.70
CA LYS A 128 12.22 12.90 -2.84
C LYS A 128 12.46 14.41 -2.72
N GLY A 129 11.42 15.24 -2.90
CA GLY A 129 11.48 16.69 -2.81
C GLY A 129 11.15 17.27 -1.43
N LEU A 130 10.69 16.46 -0.47
CA LEU A 130 10.31 16.94 0.86
C LEU A 130 11.53 17.27 1.72
N SER A 131 11.45 18.40 2.42
CA SER A 131 12.42 18.78 3.45
C SER A 131 12.23 17.96 4.74
N LEU A 132 13.24 17.98 5.61
CA LEU A 132 13.14 17.32 6.92
C LEU A 132 12.00 17.92 7.77
N GLU A 133 11.77 19.24 7.70
CA GLU A 133 10.68 19.90 8.42
C GLU A 133 9.31 19.48 7.88
N GLU A 134 9.15 19.35 6.57
CA GLU A 134 7.91 18.85 5.97
C GLU A 134 7.61 17.40 6.34
N LEU A 135 8.63 16.57 6.50
CA LEU A 135 8.48 15.17 6.91
C LEU A 135 7.98 15.02 8.36
N GLU A 136 8.18 16.03 9.21
CA GLU A 136 7.64 16.09 10.57
C GLU A 136 6.17 16.54 10.62
N LYS A 137 5.60 17.03 9.50
CA LYS A 137 4.17 17.35 9.47
C LYS A 137 3.33 16.09 9.66
N GLU A 138 2.17 16.27 10.26
CA GLU A 138 1.31 15.17 10.69
C GLU A 138 -0.10 15.30 10.12
N PHE A 139 -0.80 14.18 10.09
CA PHE A 139 -2.26 14.15 10.02
C PHE A 139 -2.82 13.28 11.15
N ILE A 140 -4.11 13.38 11.42
CA ILE A 140 -4.80 12.57 12.42
C ILE A 140 -5.59 11.48 11.71
N HIS A 141 -5.32 10.22 12.05
CA HIS A 141 -6.18 9.11 11.67
C HIS A 141 -7.43 9.09 12.57
N PRO A 142 -8.65 9.13 12.00
CA PRO A 142 -9.88 9.27 12.78
C PRO A 142 -10.16 8.05 13.66
N GLU A 143 -9.69 6.87 13.26
CA GLU A 143 -9.70 5.70 14.13
C GLU A 143 -8.56 5.83 15.15
N GLY A 144 -8.93 5.98 16.42
CA GLY A 144 -7.99 6.04 17.54
C GLY A 144 -7.40 7.43 17.84
N ASP A 145 -7.73 8.45 17.04
CA ASP A 145 -7.21 9.82 17.19
C ASP A 145 -5.67 9.86 17.20
N ILE A 146 -5.06 9.08 16.30
CA ILE A 146 -3.62 8.86 16.26
C ILE A 146 -2.99 9.85 15.27
N ALA A 147 -2.05 10.65 15.75
CA ALA A 147 -1.23 11.48 14.89
C ALA A 147 -0.15 10.63 14.20
N ILE A 148 -0.03 10.77 12.88
CA ILE A 148 0.95 10.07 12.07
C ILE A 148 1.76 11.12 11.31
N SER A 149 3.08 11.08 11.48
CA SER A 149 4.00 11.94 10.72
C SER A 149 4.12 11.48 9.28
N LEU A 150 4.44 12.40 8.36
CA LEU A 150 4.69 12.04 6.97
C LEU A 150 5.90 11.11 6.83
N ALA A 151 6.93 11.26 7.68
CA ALA A 151 8.05 10.34 7.73
C ALA A 151 7.62 8.90 8.06
N GLU A 152 6.74 8.73 9.04
CA GLU A 152 6.16 7.44 9.43
C GLU A 152 5.26 6.87 8.33
N ASP A 153 4.41 7.70 7.72
CA ASP A 153 3.47 7.26 6.68
C ASP A 153 4.20 6.73 5.43
N ILE A 154 5.38 7.26 5.10
CA ILE A 154 6.24 6.66 4.04
C ILE A 154 6.60 5.20 4.40
N GLY A 155 6.97 4.94 5.66
CA GLY A 155 7.28 3.60 6.16
C GLY A 155 6.07 2.67 6.15
N ILE A 156 4.91 3.16 6.57
CA ILE A 156 3.64 2.43 6.53
C ILE A 156 3.33 1.99 5.10
N TYR A 157 3.42 2.89 4.11
CA TYR A 157 3.11 2.56 2.71
C TYR A 157 4.18 1.67 2.04
N ALA A 158 5.45 1.80 2.43
CA ALA A 158 6.50 0.88 2.00
C ALA A 158 6.23 -0.55 2.51
N TRP A 159 5.88 -0.70 3.80
CA TRP A 159 5.48 -1.99 4.36
C TRP A 159 4.19 -2.50 3.71
N HIS A 160 3.15 -1.69 3.58
CA HIS A 160 1.85 -2.07 3.01
C HIS A 160 1.99 -2.61 1.59
N GLY A 161 2.78 -1.94 0.75
CA GLY A 161 3.09 -2.41 -0.59
C GLY A 161 3.78 -3.78 -0.59
N ASN A 162 4.85 -3.93 0.19
CA ASN A 162 5.58 -5.20 0.31
C ASN A 162 4.73 -6.32 0.93
N HIS A 163 3.84 -5.97 1.85
CA HIS A 163 2.90 -6.87 2.51
C HIS A 163 1.92 -7.48 1.51
N HIS A 164 1.28 -6.64 0.67
CA HIS A 164 0.38 -7.14 -0.36
C HIS A 164 1.12 -7.86 -1.50
N LEU A 165 2.34 -7.44 -1.83
CA LEU A 165 3.19 -8.21 -2.74
C LEU A 165 3.48 -9.62 -2.19
N ALA A 166 3.68 -9.77 -0.88
CA ALA A 166 3.86 -11.07 -0.24
C ALA A 166 2.58 -11.93 -0.27
N HIS A 167 1.40 -11.33 -0.14
CA HIS A 167 0.13 -12.04 -0.38
C HIS A 167 0.02 -12.59 -1.81
N LEU A 168 0.44 -11.81 -2.82
CA LEU A 168 0.48 -12.28 -4.20
C LEU A 168 1.51 -13.42 -4.39
N LYS A 169 2.65 -13.36 -3.69
CA LYS A 169 3.64 -14.46 -3.72
C LYS A 169 3.10 -15.75 -3.12
N ILE A 170 2.25 -15.68 -2.09
CA ILE A 170 1.56 -16.87 -1.55
C ILE A 170 0.72 -17.54 -2.65
N ILE A 171 -0.01 -16.75 -3.46
CA ILE A 171 -0.83 -17.29 -4.55
C ILE A 171 0.05 -17.90 -5.64
N ALA A 172 1.13 -17.23 -6.01
CA ALA A 172 2.09 -17.75 -6.99
C ALA A 172 2.69 -19.11 -6.56
N ALA A 173 2.87 -19.33 -5.26
CA ALA A 173 3.42 -20.56 -4.72
C ALA A 173 2.42 -21.74 -4.63
N LYS A 174 1.11 -21.53 -4.89
CA LYS A 174 0.08 -22.58 -4.85
C LYS A 174 0.06 -23.49 -6.08
N SER A 175 1.18 -23.58 -6.80
CA SER A 175 1.34 -24.41 -8.00
C SER A 175 1.43 -25.88 -7.66
#